data_AF-A0A3B0KBP0-F1
#
_entry.id   AF-A0A3B0KBP0-F1
#
_cell.length_a   1.000
_cell.length_b   1.000
_cell.length_c   1.000
_cell.angle_alpha   90.00
_cell.angle_beta   90.00
_cell.angle_gamma   90.00
#
_symmetry.space_group_name_H-M   'P 1'
#
loop_
_entity.id
_entity.type
_entity.pdbx_description
1 polymer ?
#
loop_
_entity_poly.entity_id
_entity_poly.type
_entity_poly.pdbx_seq_one_letter_code
_entity_poly.pdbx_strand_id
1 'polypeptide(L)'
;MDELLNDVVPQEDLERFEKKYHHELELDGEVTSETKFEYAFCLVRSRYTNDIRKGLMFLEDLARTHPDGRRDYIYYLAFGNARIKNYTEGLKYCKAFLEIESNDQVRSLEEYIKKQSDKEVAKGMAVAGGAALVLGGILGLGIAMSRNKQKRDK
;
A
#
# COMPACT_ATOMS: atom_id res chain seq x y z
N MET A 1 10.99 -8.87 3.62
CA MET A 1 9.78 -8.24 3.04
C MET A 1 10.12 -6.94 2.29
N ASP A 2 10.80 -5.97 2.92
CA ASP A 2 11.19 -4.72 2.24
C ASP A 2 11.97 -4.97 0.94
N GLU A 3 12.94 -5.86 0.95
CA GLU A 3 13.71 -6.24 -0.24
C GLU A 3 12.81 -6.73 -1.39
N LEU A 4 11.87 -7.63 -1.09
CA LEU A 4 10.93 -8.16 -2.08
C LEU A 4 9.98 -7.09 -2.64
N LEU A 5 9.54 -6.12 -1.81
CA LEU A 5 8.67 -5.04 -2.27
C LEU A 5 9.43 -3.97 -3.06
N ASN A 6 10.73 -3.86 -2.85
CA ASN A 6 11.61 -2.93 -3.57
C ASN A 6 12.21 -3.54 -4.84
N ASP A 7 12.09 -4.85 -5.02
CA ASP A 7 12.45 -5.52 -6.27
C ASP A 7 11.55 -5.03 -7.42
N VAL A 8 12.18 -4.67 -8.54
CA VAL A 8 11.53 -4.05 -9.70
C VAL A 8 11.75 -4.94 -10.91
N VAL A 9 10.70 -5.16 -11.68
CA VAL A 9 10.80 -5.92 -12.93
C VAL A 9 11.72 -5.19 -13.93
N PRO A 10 12.61 -5.89 -14.65
CA PRO A 10 13.37 -5.31 -15.74
C PRO A 10 12.47 -4.62 -16.78
N GLN A 11 12.93 -3.49 -17.32
CA GLN A 11 12.17 -2.72 -18.31
C GLN A 11 11.89 -3.54 -19.57
N GLU A 12 12.84 -4.38 -19.98
CA GLU A 12 12.71 -5.27 -21.15
C GLU A 12 11.57 -6.28 -21.00
N ASP A 13 11.37 -6.83 -19.80
CA ASP A 13 10.28 -7.77 -19.52
C ASP A 13 8.93 -7.05 -19.56
N LEU A 14 8.85 -5.87 -18.94
CA LEU A 14 7.63 -5.06 -18.97
C LEU A 14 7.21 -4.72 -20.41
N GLU A 15 8.17 -4.28 -21.24
CA GLU A 15 7.92 -3.97 -22.66
C GLU A 15 7.54 -5.21 -23.48
N ARG A 16 8.12 -6.37 -23.16
CA ARG A 16 7.79 -7.62 -23.83
C ARG A 16 6.33 -8.01 -23.61
N PHE A 17 5.86 -7.98 -22.36
CA PHE A 17 4.47 -8.34 -22.04
C PHE A 17 3.47 -7.26 -22.44
N GLU A 18 3.87 -5.98 -22.42
CA GLU A 18 3.06 -4.89 -22.98
C GLU A 18 2.82 -5.08 -24.48
N LYS A 19 3.88 -5.40 -25.25
CA LYS A 19 3.76 -5.70 -26.68
C LYS A 19 2.85 -6.89 -26.94
N LYS A 20 2.98 -7.98 -26.16
CA LYS A 20 2.12 -9.16 -26.27
C LYS A 20 0.65 -8.80 -26.02
N TYR A 21 0.37 -8.03 -24.97
CA TYR A 21 -0.97 -7.55 -24.62
C TYR A 21 -1.61 -6.74 -25.75
N HIS A 22 -0.88 -5.76 -26.29
CA HIS A 22 -1.39 -4.92 -27.38
C HIS A 22 -1.56 -5.70 -28.68
N HIS A 23 -0.68 -6.66 -28.96
CA HIS A 23 -0.78 -7.50 -30.14
C HIS A 23 -2.05 -8.36 -30.14
N GLU A 24 -2.38 -9.03 -29.03
CA GLU A 24 -3.64 -9.79 -28.91
C GLU A 24 -4.85 -8.87 -29.05
N LEU A 25 -4.83 -7.71 -28.37
CA LEU A 25 -5.92 -6.76 -28.45
C LEU A 25 -6.17 -6.23 -29.87
N GLU A 26 -5.11 -6.00 -30.64
CA GLU A 26 -5.19 -5.52 -32.03
C GLU A 26 -5.68 -6.61 -33.00
N LEU A 27 -5.27 -7.87 -32.80
CA LEU A 27 -5.61 -8.97 -33.69
C LEU A 27 -7.01 -9.54 -33.42
N ASP A 28 -7.33 -9.79 -32.15
CA ASP A 28 -8.50 -10.58 -31.75
C ASP A 28 -9.60 -9.69 -31.14
N GLY A 29 -9.29 -8.43 -30.81
CA GLY A 29 -10.22 -7.50 -30.14
C GLY A 29 -10.42 -7.80 -28.65
N GLU A 30 -9.83 -8.88 -28.16
CA GLU A 30 -9.82 -9.29 -26.75
C GLU A 30 -8.43 -9.81 -26.36
N VAL A 31 -8.16 -9.87 -25.05
CA VAL A 31 -6.87 -10.36 -24.53
C VAL A 31 -7.13 -11.56 -23.65
N THR A 32 -6.33 -12.61 -23.83
CA THR A 32 -6.42 -13.82 -23.02
C THR A 32 -6.16 -13.53 -21.54
N SER A 33 -6.76 -14.32 -20.64
CA SER A 33 -6.55 -14.16 -19.20
C SER A 33 -5.09 -14.37 -18.80
N GLU A 34 -4.39 -15.27 -19.48
CA GLU A 34 -2.95 -15.51 -19.31
C GLU A 34 -2.13 -14.27 -19.65
N THR A 35 -2.25 -13.73 -20.86
CA THR A 35 -1.49 -12.54 -21.28
C THR A 35 -1.83 -11.31 -20.44
N LYS A 36 -3.10 -11.13 -20.08
CA LYS A 36 -3.52 -10.07 -19.16
C LYS A 36 -2.88 -10.21 -17.79
N PHE A 37 -2.80 -11.44 -17.27
CA PHE A 37 -2.14 -11.71 -15.99
C PHE A 37 -0.63 -11.47 -16.05
N GLU A 38 0.06 -11.96 -17.08
CA GLU A 38 1.50 -11.75 -17.26
C GLU A 38 1.87 -10.27 -17.31
N TYR A 39 1.09 -9.47 -18.05
CA TYR A 39 1.31 -8.03 -18.10
C TYR A 39 0.99 -7.37 -16.76
N ALA A 40 -0.10 -7.75 -16.10
CA ALA A 40 -0.44 -7.23 -14.77
C ALA A 40 0.64 -7.57 -13.72
N PHE A 41 1.22 -8.76 -13.78
CA PHE A 41 2.33 -9.22 -12.94
C PHE A 41 3.56 -8.31 -13.08
N CYS A 42 3.92 -7.92 -14.29
CA CYS A 42 5.00 -6.95 -14.52
C CYS A 42 4.63 -5.56 -14.00
N LEU A 43 3.41 -5.10 -14.28
CA LEU A 43 2.93 -3.77 -13.87
C LEU A 43 2.96 -3.59 -12.34
N VAL A 44 2.51 -4.57 -11.56
CA VAL A 44 2.54 -4.50 -10.08
C VAL A 44 3.95 -4.53 -9.49
N ARG A 45 4.95 -4.89 -10.31
CA ARG A 45 6.39 -4.86 -9.99
C ARG A 45 7.12 -3.66 -10.63
N SER A 46 6.41 -2.76 -11.31
CA SER A 46 7.00 -1.54 -11.89
C SER A 46 7.49 -0.56 -10.81
N ARG A 47 8.46 0.30 -11.14
CA ARG A 47 8.88 1.43 -10.30
C ARG A 47 7.83 2.55 -10.25
N TYR A 48 6.90 2.60 -11.20
CA TYR A 48 5.94 3.69 -11.33
C TYR A 48 4.60 3.34 -10.68
N THR A 49 4.11 4.22 -9.81
CA THR A 49 2.84 4.00 -9.09
C THR A 49 1.64 3.86 -10.03
N ASN A 50 1.64 4.55 -11.18
CA ASN A 50 0.55 4.47 -12.14
C ASN A 50 0.49 3.09 -12.83
N ASP A 51 1.64 2.50 -13.16
CA ASP A 51 1.71 1.14 -13.68
C ASP A 51 1.16 0.15 -12.66
N ILE A 52 1.58 0.29 -11.38
CA ILE A 52 1.09 -0.58 -10.31
C ILE A 52 -0.44 -0.50 -10.22
N ARG A 53 -1.02 0.71 -10.25
CA ARG A 53 -2.48 0.88 -10.24
C ARG A 53 -3.16 0.22 -11.45
N LYS A 54 -2.60 0.33 -12.64
CA LYS A 54 -3.09 -0.36 -13.85
C LYS A 54 -3.06 -1.88 -13.67
N GLY A 55 -1.95 -2.40 -13.13
CA GLY A 55 -1.81 -3.83 -12.82
C GLY A 55 -2.85 -4.31 -11.81
N LEU A 56 -3.09 -3.55 -10.73
CA LEU A 56 -4.13 -3.88 -9.74
C LEU A 56 -5.52 -3.95 -10.39
N MET A 57 -5.86 -2.99 -11.25
CA MET A 57 -7.14 -2.99 -11.97
C MET A 57 -7.31 -4.23 -12.86
N PHE A 58 -6.24 -4.68 -13.54
CA PHE A 58 -6.29 -5.92 -14.32
C PHE A 58 -6.47 -7.16 -13.45
N LEU A 59 -5.80 -7.22 -12.29
CA LEU A 59 -5.94 -8.34 -11.36
C LEU A 59 -7.34 -8.40 -10.72
N GLU A 60 -7.95 -7.25 -10.41
CA GLU A 60 -9.33 -7.19 -9.90
C GLU A 60 -10.33 -7.71 -10.93
N ASP A 61 -10.14 -7.36 -12.20
CA ASP A 61 -10.98 -7.83 -13.28
C ASP A 61 -10.81 -9.33 -13.52
N LEU A 62 -9.57 -9.83 -13.53
CA LEU A 62 -9.27 -11.26 -13.63
C LEU A 62 -9.86 -12.04 -12.46
N ALA A 63 -9.75 -11.56 -11.22
CA ALA A 63 -10.33 -12.21 -10.06
C ALA A 63 -11.86 -12.31 -10.07
N ARG A 64 -12.53 -11.42 -10.82
CA ARG A 64 -13.99 -11.43 -11.01
C ARG A 64 -14.43 -12.37 -12.14
N THR A 65 -13.65 -12.43 -13.22
CA THR A 65 -14.03 -13.08 -14.47
C THR A 65 -13.44 -14.48 -14.64
N HIS A 66 -12.29 -14.77 -14.01
CA HIS A 66 -11.52 -16.00 -14.17
C HIS A 66 -11.15 -16.59 -12.80
N PRO A 67 -12.06 -17.33 -12.13
CA PRO A 67 -11.84 -17.79 -10.76
C PRO A 67 -10.67 -18.79 -10.61
N ASP A 68 -10.27 -19.46 -11.69
CA ASP A 68 -9.23 -20.50 -11.66
C ASP A 68 -7.85 -19.96 -11.21
N GLY A 69 -7.53 -18.71 -11.54
CA GLY A 69 -6.29 -18.04 -11.11
C GLY A 69 -6.44 -17.19 -9.84
N ARG A 70 -7.59 -17.24 -9.17
CA ARG A 70 -7.95 -16.30 -8.09
C ARG A 70 -6.92 -16.23 -6.96
N ARG A 71 -6.32 -17.37 -6.60
CA ARG A 71 -5.27 -17.42 -5.56
C ARG A 71 -4.11 -16.48 -5.91
N ASP A 72 -3.58 -16.60 -7.12
CA ASP A 72 -2.44 -15.82 -7.58
C ASP A 72 -2.81 -14.35 -7.75
N TYR A 73 -4.02 -14.07 -8.24
CA TYR A 73 -4.50 -12.70 -8.37
C TYR A 73 -4.59 -11.99 -7.03
N ILE A 74 -5.16 -12.65 -6.00
CA ILE A 74 -5.26 -12.10 -4.64
C ILE A 74 -3.88 -11.85 -4.05
N TYR A 75 -2.92 -12.75 -4.26
CA TYR A 75 -1.54 -12.53 -3.82
C TYR A 75 -0.95 -11.24 -4.41
N TYR A 76 -1.05 -11.05 -5.73
CA TYR A 76 -0.51 -9.87 -6.39
C TYR A 76 -1.30 -8.60 -6.08
N LEU A 77 -2.59 -8.71 -5.77
CA LEU A 77 -3.41 -7.62 -5.25
C LEU A 77 -2.91 -7.16 -3.87
N ALA A 78 -2.61 -8.08 -2.96
CA ALA A 78 -2.02 -7.76 -1.66
C ALA A 78 -0.64 -7.09 -1.83
N PHE A 79 0.22 -7.68 -2.66
CA PHE A 79 1.57 -7.20 -2.94
C PHE A 79 1.57 -5.79 -3.55
N GLY A 80 0.81 -5.56 -4.62
CA GLY A 80 0.76 -4.26 -5.30
C GLY A 80 0.20 -3.15 -4.41
N ASN A 81 -0.85 -3.43 -3.63
CA ASN A 81 -1.40 -2.48 -2.67
C ASN A 81 -0.39 -2.12 -1.57
N ALA A 82 0.40 -3.09 -1.08
CA ALA A 82 1.47 -2.83 -0.13
C ALA A 82 2.55 -1.89 -0.68
N ARG A 83 2.96 -2.09 -1.95
CA ARG A 83 3.97 -1.25 -2.62
C ARG A 83 3.56 0.22 -2.76
N ILE A 84 2.28 0.47 -3.02
CA ILE A 84 1.74 1.85 -3.14
C ILE A 84 1.21 2.41 -1.82
N LYS A 85 1.51 1.74 -0.70
CA LYS A 85 1.07 2.10 0.66
C LYS A 85 -0.46 2.16 0.84
N ASN A 86 -1.22 1.46 -0.01
CA ASN A 86 -2.64 1.25 0.20
C ASN A 86 -2.86 0.09 1.19
N TYR A 87 -2.41 0.32 2.43
CA TYR A 87 -2.30 -0.73 3.45
C TYR A 87 -3.64 -1.34 3.85
N THR A 88 -4.72 -0.55 3.85
CA THR A 88 -6.07 -1.03 4.15
C THR A 88 -6.50 -2.13 3.18
N GLU A 89 -6.36 -1.90 1.87
CA GLU A 89 -6.75 -2.89 0.87
C GLU A 89 -5.75 -4.04 0.80
N GLY A 90 -4.45 -3.77 0.98
CA GLY A 90 -3.42 -4.81 1.08
C GLY A 90 -3.71 -5.82 2.20
N LEU A 91 -4.10 -5.36 3.40
CA LEU A 91 -4.48 -6.25 4.51
C LEU A 91 -5.72 -7.07 4.22
N LYS A 92 -6.71 -6.50 3.55
CA LYS A 92 -7.93 -7.21 3.15
C LYS A 92 -7.58 -8.37 2.23
N TYR A 93 -6.71 -8.16 1.24
CA TYR A 93 -6.26 -9.23 0.35
C TYR A 93 -5.37 -10.27 1.04
N CYS A 94 -4.48 -9.86 1.96
CA CYS A 94 -3.72 -10.83 2.77
C CYS A 94 -4.65 -11.77 3.55
N LYS A 95 -5.69 -11.23 4.20
CA LYS A 95 -6.66 -12.03 4.94
C LYS A 95 -7.46 -12.95 4.03
N ALA A 96 -7.96 -12.43 2.91
CA ALA A 96 -8.68 -13.22 1.93
C ALA A 96 -7.83 -14.37 1.36
N PHE A 97 -6.52 -14.16 1.17
CA PHE A 97 -5.61 -15.22 0.78
C PHE A 97 -5.45 -16.28 1.87
N LEU A 98 -5.24 -15.86 3.13
CA LEU A 98 -5.03 -16.76 4.26
C LEU A 98 -6.28 -17.57 4.64
N GLU A 99 -7.47 -17.13 4.23
CA GLU A 99 -8.71 -17.92 4.29
C GLU A 99 -8.71 -19.08 3.28
N ILE A 100 -7.94 -18.98 2.18
CA ILE A 100 -7.81 -20.03 1.17
C ILE A 100 -6.74 -21.04 1.58
N GLU A 101 -5.54 -20.58 1.94
CA GLU A 101 -4.43 -21.44 2.36
C GLU A 101 -3.52 -20.76 3.39
N SER A 102 -2.91 -21.55 4.27
CA SER A 102 -1.86 -21.06 5.16
C SER A 102 -0.57 -20.84 4.37
N ASN A 103 -0.04 -19.62 4.40
CA ASN A 103 1.17 -19.27 3.67
C ASN A 103 2.02 -18.27 4.47
N ASP A 104 3.26 -18.64 4.80
CA ASP A 104 4.14 -17.84 5.65
C ASP A 104 4.63 -16.55 4.99
N GLN A 105 4.75 -16.55 3.66
CA GLN A 105 5.10 -15.33 2.91
C GLN A 105 3.97 -14.31 2.98
N VAL A 106 2.71 -14.76 2.85
CA VAL A 106 1.55 -13.86 2.98
C VAL A 106 1.36 -13.38 4.41
N ARG A 107 1.63 -14.24 5.41
CA ARG A 107 1.65 -13.83 6.83
C ARG A 107 2.72 -12.77 7.09
N SER A 108 3.93 -12.96 6.54
CA SER A 108 5.01 -11.98 6.61
C SER A 108 4.64 -10.65 5.94
N LEU A 109 3.91 -10.69 4.82
CA LEU A 109 3.38 -9.51 4.16
C LEU A 109 2.31 -8.81 5.01
N GLU A 110 1.39 -9.57 5.61
CA GLU A 110 0.35 -9.03 6.51
C GLU A 110 0.97 -8.31 7.71
N GLU A 111 1.95 -8.94 8.38
CA GLU A 111 2.69 -8.36 9.51
C GLU A 111 3.45 -7.11 9.10
N TYR A 112 4.08 -7.13 7.92
CA TYR A 112 4.75 -5.96 7.37
C TYR A 112 3.79 -4.79 7.17
N ILE A 113 2.64 -5.04 6.53
CA ILE A 113 1.65 -4.00 6.27
C ILE A 113 1.13 -3.41 7.59
N LYS A 114 0.81 -4.25 8.60
CA LYS A 114 0.41 -3.79 9.95
C LYS A 114 1.46 -2.85 10.55
N LYS A 115 2.72 -3.28 10.55
CA LYS A 115 3.83 -2.48 11.09
C LYS A 115 4.02 -1.15 10.38
N GLN A 116 3.86 -1.10 9.05
CA GLN A 116 3.98 0.16 8.31
C GLN A 116 2.78 1.08 8.53
N SER A 117 1.56 0.52 8.59
CA SER A 117 0.35 1.27 8.91
C SER A 117 0.46 1.95 10.28
N ASP A 118 0.92 1.23 11.31
CA ASP A 118 1.10 1.77 12.67
C ASP A 118 2.12 2.91 12.70
N LYS A 119 3.21 2.81 11.92
CA LYS A 119 4.21 3.88 11.79
C LYS A 119 3.62 5.15 11.17
N GLU A 120 2.78 5.03 10.14
CA GLU A 120 2.15 6.19 9.50
C GLU A 120 1.14 6.86 10.44
N VAL A 121 0.37 6.07 11.21
CA VAL A 121 -0.52 6.59 12.25
C VAL A 121 0.28 7.34 13.33
N ALA A 122 1.36 6.73 13.83
CA ALA A 122 2.20 7.35 14.84
C ALA A 122 2.83 8.67 14.36
N LYS A 123 3.30 8.74 13.10
CA LYS A 123 3.80 9.99 12.49
C LYS A 123 2.72 11.07 12.44
N GLY A 124 1.50 10.72 12.03
CA GLY A 124 0.37 11.65 12.01
C GLY A 124 0.04 12.22 13.39
N MET A 125 0.03 11.36 14.41
CA MET A 125 -0.19 11.78 15.80
C MET A 125 0.93 12.69 16.33
N ALA A 126 2.20 12.39 16.03
CA ALA A 126 3.32 13.21 16.46
C ALA A 126 3.27 14.64 15.86
N VAL A 127 2.92 14.75 14.58
CA VAL A 127 2.74 16.04 13.90
C VAL A 127 1.60 16.84 14.53
N ALA A 128 0.45 16.21 14.78
CA ALA A 128 -0.70 16.87 15.40
C ALA A 128 -0.40 17.33 16.85
N GLY A 129 0.25 16.48 17.65
CA GLY A 129 0.64 16.80 19.02
C GLY A 129 1.65 17.96 19.10
N GLY A 130 2.66 17.97 18.21
CA GLY A 130 3.63 19.06 18.12
C GLY A 130 2.98 20.39 17.73
N ALA A 131 2.08 20.40 16.73
CA ALA A 131 1.37 21.60 16.31
C ALA A 131 0.44 22.15 17.42
N ALA A 132 -0.29 21.27 18.11
CA ALA A 132 -1.17 21.67 19.22
C ALA A 132 -0.39 22.25 20.40
N LEU A 133 0.79 21.70 20.74
CA LEU A 133 1.65 22.23 21.81
C LEU A 133 2.24 23.61 21.45
N VAL A 134 2.60 23.87 20.19
CA VAL A 134 3.11 25.18 19.77
C VAL A 134 2.01 26.24 19.82
N LEU A 135 0.80 25.93 19.32
CA LEU A 135 -0.31 26.87 19.33
C LEU A 135 -0.90 27.09 20.74
N GLY A 136 -0.99 26.03 21.55
CA GLY A 136 -1.47 26.10 22.93
C GLY A 136 -0.44 26.63 23.93
N GLY A 137 0.86 26.41 23.69
CA GLY A 137 1.94 26.83 24.57
C GLY A 137 2.19 28.34 24.57
N ILE A 138 2.03 29.00 23.42
CA ILE A 138 2.17 30.47 23.32
C ILE A 138 1.04 31.19 24.08
N LEU A 139 -0.18 30.62 24.11
CA LEU A 139 -1.30 31.18 24.89
C LEU A 139 -1.32 30.72 26.35
N GLY A 140 -0.84 29.50 26.64
CA GLY A 140 -0.88 28.90 27.98
C GLY A 140 0.22 29.38 28.95
N LEU A 141 1.36 29.84 28.44
CA LEU A 141 2.46 30.36 29.29
C LEU A 141 2.18 31.76 29.88
N GLY A 142 1.13 32.46 29.42
CA GLY A 142 0.78 33.81 29.89
C GLY A 142 0.01 33.89 31.22
N ILE A 143 -0.49 32.79 31.78
CA ILE A 143 -1.46 32.84 32.90
C ILE A 143 -0.87 32.36 34.25
N ALA A 144 0.36 31.84 34.32
CA ALA A 144 0.87 31.17 35.52
C ALA A 144 1.78 32.01 36.46
N MET A 145 1.90 33.33 36.29
CA MET A 145 2.70 34.17 37.20
C MET A 145 2.00 35.45 37.64
N SER A 146 0.99 35.31 38.52
CA SER A 146 0.65 36.38 39.46
C SER A 146 0.03 35.79 40.73
N ARG A 147 0.88 35.43 41.70
CA ARG A 147 0.47 35.30 43.11
C ARG A 147 1.37 36.18 43.96
N ASN A 148 0.83 37.37 44.21
CA ASN A 148 1.17 38.40 45.21
C ASN A 148 2.22 38.00 46.26
N LYS A 149 3.35 38.71 46.24
CA LYS A 149 4.14 39.03 47.44
C LYS A 149 3.32 39.97 48.31
N GLN A 150 2.65 39.44 49.33
CA GLN A 150 2.12 40.24 50.43
C GLN A 150 2.66 39.69 51.76
N LYS A 151 3.93 39.99 52.03
CA LYS A 151 4.44 40.09 53.40
C LYS A 151 4.87 41.54 53.58
N ARG A 152 3.92 42.33 54.07
CA ARG A 152 4.16 43.69 54.57
C ARG A 152 4.23 43.55 56.08
N ASP A 153 5.31 44.10 56.62
CA ASP A 153 5.68 44.11 58.03
C ASP A 153 4.50 44.45 58.97
N LYS A 154 4.46 43.75 60.10
CA LYS A 154 4.17 44.29 61.42
C LYS A 154 4.72 43.36 62.49
#